data_AF-A0A1T4VNS3-F1
#
_entry.id   AF-A0A1T4VNS3-F1
#
_cell.length_a   1.000
_cell.length_b   1.000
_cell.length_c   1.000
_cell.angle_alpha   90.00
_cell.angle_beta   90.00
_cell.angle_gamma   90.00
#
_symmetry.space_group_name_H-M   'P 1'
#
loop_
_entity.id
_entity.type
_entity.pdbx_description
1 polymer ?
#
loop_
_entity_poly.entity_id
_entity_poly.type
_entity_poly.pdbx_seq_one_letter_code
_entity_poly.pdbx_strand_id
1 'polypeptide(L)'
;MKDLIIIGSGPAGVSAALTAKRRNLDFLWFGNKNLSPKVELAHRIDNYPGLTRVTGLEMNHIFKEQIKTEKLEVIGKMINQIMKMGDHFMVSAGSDVYEAKTIVLASGVIMGKFMDGEKELAGKGVSYCATCDGMFYREKEIAVVCENKEFEEEVLFLANIAKKVYLFVNYETTLQKENIEIHKEKPYKVEGENKATGIVYKEKGTNEDVLVDIDGIFVLRDSINPNTLLKGLEMDEGHIIVDRTQATSVEGVYAAGDCTGRPYQYAKAVGEGNVAIYGVTQYLAGLEEGNND
;
A
#
# COMPACT_ATOMS: atom_id res chain seq x y z
N MET A 1 0.02 4.24 -23.01
CA MET A 1 -0.95 4.59 -21.95
C MET A 1 -1.99 3.47 -21.85
N LYS A 2 -2.33 3.05 -20.62
CA LYS A 2 -3.33 2.02 -20.33
C LYS A 2 -4.71 2.62 -20.10
N ASP A 3 -5.75 1.81 -20.23
CA ASP A 3 -7.10 2.23 -19.82
C ASP A 3 -7.19 2.30 -18.29
N LEU A 4 -6.56 1.34 -17.62
CA LEU A 4 -6.70 1.13 -16.18
C LEU A 4 -5.40 0.64 -15.52
N ILE A 5 -5.13 1.14 -14.32
CA ILE A 5 -4.21 0.51 -13.36
C ILE A 5 -4.98 0.08 -12.11
N ILE A 6 -4.87 -1.19 -11.74
CA ILE A 6 -5.44 -1.76 -10.51
C ILE A 6 -4.31 -1.90 -9.48
N ILE A 7 -4.50 -1.40 -8.26
CA ILE A 7 -3.49 -1.42 -7.20
C ILE A 7 -4.02 -2.24 -6.02
N GLY A 8 -3.43 -3.41 -5.81
CA GLY A 8 -3.77 -4.35 -4.74
C GLY A 8 -4.25 -5.68 -5.30
N SER A 9 -3.76 -6.78 -4.75
CA SER A 9 -4.03 -8.16 -5.22
C SER A 9 -4.86 -8.99 -4.24
N GLY A 10 -5.65 -8.35 -3.38
CA GLY A 10 -6.66 -9.03 -2.55
C GLY A 10 -7.96 -9.32 -3.29
N PRO A 11 -9.00 -9.81 -2.59
CA PRO A 11 -10.25 -10.23 -3.22
C PRO A 11 -10.92 -9.16 -4.11
N ALA A 12 -10.86 -7.89 -3.71
CA ALA A 12 -11.31 -6.76 -4.53
C ALA A 12 -10.50 -6.63 -5.83
N GLY A 13 -9.17 -6.66 -5.74
CA GLY A 13 -8.28 -6.60 -6.91
C GLY A 13 -8.43 -7.79 -7.85
N VAL A 14 -8.57 -9.00 -7.31
CA VAL A 14 -8.85 -10.22 -8.10
C VAL A 14 -10.16 -10.06 -8.87
N SER A 15 -11.24 -9.63 -8.20
CA SER A 15 -12.55 -9.40 -8.83
C SER A 15 -12.49 -8.31 -9.91
N ALA A 16 -11.78 -7.21 -9.61
CA ALA A 16 -11.57 -6.11 -10.54
C ALA A 16 -10.80 -6.58 -11.79
N ALA A 17 -9.68 -7.30 -11.63
CA ALA A 17 -8.89 -7.78 -12.76
C ALA A 17 -9.65 -8.77 -13.65
N LEU A 18 -10.41 -9.69 -13.05
CA LEU A 18 -11.29 -10.61 -13.77
C LEU A 18 -12.36 -9.83 -14.56
N THR A 19 -12.99 -8.85 -13.94
CA THR A 19 -14.03 -8.04 -14.58
C THR A 19 -13.46 -7.18 -15.70
N ALA A 20 -12.32 -6.53 -15.49
CA ALA A 20 -11.61 -5.73 -16.48
C ALA A 20 -11.24 -6.56 -17.71
N LYS A 21 -10.77 -7.79 -17.50
CA LYS A 21 -10.47 -8.74 -18.58
C LYS A 21 -11.71 -9.08 -19.41
N ARG A 22 -12.84 -9.35 -18.75
CA ARG A 22 -14.11 -9.65 -19.44
C ARG A 22 -14.68 -8.46 -20.19
N ARG A 23 -14.33 -7.23 -19.77
CA ARG A 23 -14.67 -5.98 -20.42
C ARG A 23 -13.66 -5.55 -21.49
N ASN A 24 -12.64 -6.36 -21.75
CA ASN A 24 -11.59 -6.11 -22.75
C ASN A 24 -10.83 -4.78 -22.53
N LEU A 25 -10.64 -4.37 -21.27
CA LEU A 25 -9.82 -3.21 -20.92
C LEU A 25 -8.33 -3.54 -21.09
N ASP A 26 -7.53 -2.58 -21.56
CA ASP A 26 -6.06 -2.70 -21.49
C ASP A 26 -5.55 -2.20 -20.13
N PHE A 27 -5.17 -3.12 -19.24
CA PHE A 27 -4.84 -2.78 -17.85
C PHE A 27 -3.53 -3.38 -17.35
N LEU A 28 -2.97 -2.75 -16.31
CA LEU A 28 -1.91 -3.31 -15.47
C LEU A 28 -2.44 -3.54 -14.06
N TRP A 29 -2.00 -4.62 -13.42
CA TRP A 29 -2.43 -4.98 -12.08
C TRP A 29 -1.22 -5.15 -11.17
N PHE A 30 -1.09 -4.26 -10.18
CA PHE A 30 0.00 -4.24 -9.22
C PHE A 30 -0.44 -4.84 -7.89
N GLY A 31 0.48 -5.54 -7.22
CA GLY A 31 0.26 -6.09 -5.89
C GLY A 31 1.22 -7.23 -5.57
N ASN A 32 0.99 -7.93 -4.48
CA ASN A 32 1.78 -9.11 -4.15
C ASN A 32 1.44 -10.25 -5.12
N LYS A 33 2.47 -10.89 -5.71
CA LYS A 33 2.32 -12.03 -6.63
C LYS A 33 1.66 -13.25 -5.97
N ASN A 34 1.78 -13.34 -4.64
CA ASN A 34 1.12 -14.36 -3.84
C ASN A 34 -0.31 -13.99 -3.45
N LEU A 35 -0.88 -12.92 -4.02
CA LEU A 35 -2.19 -12.36 -3.64
C LEU A 35 -2.17 -11.84 -2.19
N SER A 36 -3.32 -11.81 -1.51
CA SER A 36 -3.42 -11.17 -0.20
C SER A 36 -2.86 -12.04 0.93
N PRO A 37 -1.82 -11.60 1.65
CA PRO A 37 -1.35 -12.28 2.87
C PRO A 37 -2.42 -12.28 3.96
N LYS A 38 -3.26 -11.22 4.03
CA LYS A 38 -4.36 -11.10 4.99
C LYS A 38 -5.40 -12.23 4.84
N VAL A 39 -5.65 -12.67 3.61
CA VAL A 39 -6.52 -13.83 3.36
C VAL A 39 -5.85 -15.11 3.84
N GLU A 40 -4.55 -15.32 3.55
CA GLU A 40 -3.81 -16.54 3.93
C GLU A 40 -3.82 -16.80 5.44
N LEU A 41 -3.79 -15.74 6.25
CA LEU A 41 -3.81 -15.82 7.71
C LEU A 41 -5.12 -16.34 8.29
N ALA A 42 -6.21 -16.41 7.52
CA ALA A 42 -7.49 -16.89 8.02
C ALA A 42 -7.44 -18.41 8.29
N HIS A 43 -7.58 -18.81 9.55
CA HIS A 43 -7.62 -20.24 9.91
C HIS A 43 -8.82 -20.96 9.28
N ARG A 44 -9.95 -20.27 9.14
CA ARG A 44 -11.19 -20.84 8.62
C ARG A 44 -12.10 -19.77 8.03
N ILE A 45 -12.73 -20.09 6.90
CA ILE A 45 -13.68 -19.25 6.17
C ILE A 45 -14.92 -20.10 5.93
N ASP A 46 -16.02 -19.74 6.60
CA ASP A 46 -17.32 -20.43 6.51
C ASP A 46 -18.42 -19.53 5.89
N ASN A 47 -18.08 -18.28 5.53
CA ASN A 47 -19.03 -17.21 5.21
C ASN A 47 -18.86 -16.60 3.81
N TYR A 48 -18.18 -17.29 2.90
CA TYR A 48 -18.08 -16.89 1.50
C TYR A 48 -18.98 -17.78 0.63
N PRO A 49 -20.13 -17.27 0.14
CA PRO A 49 -21.07 -18.08 -0.65
C PRO A 49 -20.40 -18.69 -1.89
N GLY A 50 -20.64 -19.99 -2.11
CA GLY A 50 -20.04 -20.76 -3.20
C GLY A 50 -18.76 -21.50 -2.80
N LEU A 51 -18.18 -21.19 -1.63
CA LEU A 51 -17.18 -22.02 -0.97
C LEU A 51 -17.83 -22.73 0.22
N THR A 52 -17.40 -23.96 0.50
CA THR A 52 -17.85 -24.70 1.69
C THR A 52 -17.05 -24.23 2.90
N ARG A 53 -16.32 -25.12 3.57
CA ARG A 53 -15.36 -24.76 4.60
C ARG A 53 -13.98 -24.82 3.99
N VAL A 54 -13.32 -23.68 3.93
CA VAL A 54 -11.94 -23.57 3.45
C VAL A 54 -11.09 -22.77 4.43
N THR A 55 -9.79 -22.99 4.40
CA THR A 55 -8.77 -22.14 5.01
C THR A 55 -8.49 -20.93 4.13
N GLY A 56 -7.83 -19.91 4.70
CA GLY A 56 -7.32 -18.77 3.96
C GLY A 56 -6.36 -19.16 2.83
N LEU A 57 -5.46 -20.10 3.10
CA LEU A 57 -4.52 -20.65 2.11
C LEU A 57 -5.23 -21.31 0.93
N GLU A 58 -6.26 -22.12 1.20
CA GLU A 58 -7.07 -22.75 0.15
C GLU A 58 -7.83 -21.70 -0.67
N MET A 59 -8.41 -20.69 -0.03
CA MET A 59 -9.09 -19.60 -0.75
C MET A 59 -8.13 -18.83 -1.66
N ASN A 60 -6.92 -18.49 -1.19
CA ASN A 60 -5.89 -17.86 -2.02
C ASN A 60 -5.44 -18.76 -3.17
N HIS A 61 -5.32 -20.07 -2.95
CA HIS A 61 -5.01 -21.02 -4.02
C HIS A 61 -6.11 -21.04 -5.09
N ILE A 62 -7.38 -21.04 -4.69
CA ILE A 62 -8.52 -20.96 -5.61
C ILE A 62 -8.46 -19.68 -6.45
N PHE A 63 -8.18 -18.52 -5.84
CA PHE A 63 -8.00 -17.27 -6.57
C PHE A 63 -6.81 -17.33 -7.54
N LYS A 64 -5.66 -17.90 -7.13
CA LYS A 64 -4.49 -18.07 -7.99
C LYS A 64 -4.80 -18.93 -9.21
N GLU A 65 -5.49 -20.05 -9.04
CA GLU A 65 -5.87 -20.91 -10.16
C GLU A 65 -6.88 -20.22 -11.09
N GLN A 66 -7.80 -19.43 -10.55
CA GLN A 66 -8.74 -18.65 -11.35
C GLN A 66 -8.00 -17.62 -12.23
N ILE A 67 -7.14 -16.78 -11.66
CA ILE A 67 -6.42 -15.76 -12.43
C ILE A 67 -5.44 -16.37 -13.43
N LYS A 68 -4.83 -17.51 -13.10
CA LYS A 68 -3.95 -18.27 -14.00
C LYS A 68 -4.71 -18.83 -15.20
N THR A 69 -5.91 -19.36 -14.99
CA THR A 69 -6.80 -19.84 -16.06
C THR A 69 -7.15 -18.71 -17.02
N GLU A 70 -7.39 -17.51 -16.50
CA GLU A 70 -7.70 -16.31 -17.27
C GLU A 70 -6.46 -15.61 -17.84
N LYS A 71 -5.25 -16.15 -17.60
CA LYS A 71 -3.96 -15.60 -18.02
C LYS A 71 -3.74 -14.16 -17.55
N LEU A 72 -4.13 -13.88 -16.31
CA LEU A 72 -3.89 -12.62 -15.64
C LEU A 72 -2.58 -12.68 -14.85
N GLU A 73 -1.83 -11.59 -14.87
CA GLU A 73 -0.55 -11.46 -14.18
C GLU A 73 -0.59 -10.30 -13.19
N VAL A 74 -0.08 -10.56 -11.98
CA VAL A 74 0.17 -9.53 -10.98
C VAL A 74 1.61 -9.06 -11.10
N ILE A 75 1.78 -7.75 -11.25
CA ILE A 75 3.08 -7.09 -11.22
C ILE A 75 3.48 -6.90 -9.76
N GLY A 76 4.50 -7.65 -9.35
CA GLY A 76 5.08 -7.63 -8.01
C GLY A 76 5.92 -6.39 -7.72
N LYS A 77 5.33 -5.20 -7.86
CA LYS A 77 5.95 -3.92 -7.51
C LYS A 77 5.01 -3.11 -6.64
N MET A 78 5.58 -2.40 -5.67
CA MET A 78 4.82 -1.47 -4.85
C MET A 78 4.65 -0.15 -5.59
N ILE A 79 3.44 0.42 -5.55
CA ILE A 79 3.20 1.77 -6.04
C ILE A 79 3.57 2.75 -4.94
N ASN A 80 4.45 3.69 -5.26
CA ASN A 80 4.92 4.71 -4.32
C ASN A 80 4.11 6.01 -4.45
N GLN A 81 3.66 6.35 -5.66
CA GLN A 81 2.99 7.63 -5.91
C GLN A 81 2.09 7.57 -7.15
N ILE A 82 0.99 8.33 -7.11
CA ILE A 82 0.07 8.57 -8.22
C ILE A 82 -0.10 10.09 -8.36
N MET A 83 0.06 10.59 -9.58
CA MET A 83 -0.11 12.01 -9.91
C MET A 83 -1.13 12.15 -11.04
N LYS A 84 -2.12 13.05 -10.85
CA LYS A 84 -3.07 13.41 -11.90
C LYS A 84 -2.41 14.38 -12.88
N MET A 85 -2.41 14.03 -14.16
CA MET A 85 -1.74 14.72 -15.26
C MET A 85 -2.76 15.28 -16.27
N GLY A 86 -3.76 16.02 -15.77
CA GLY A 86 -4.88 16.48 -16.59
C GLY A 86 -5.91 15.37 -16.80
N ASP A 87 -5.85 14.70 -17.95
CA ASP A 87 -6.80 13.68 -18.41
C ASP A 87 -6.41 12.23 -18.09
N HIS A 88 -5.22 12.02 -17.53
CA HIS A 88 -4.70 10.71 -17.16
C HIS A 88 -3.90 10.78 -15.85
N PHE A 89 -3.34 9.64 -15.44
CA PHE A 89 -2.55 9.48 -14.23
C PHE A 89 -1.17 8.92 -14.54
N MET A 90 -0.16 9.48 -13.87
CA MET A 90 1.19 8.94 -13.81
C MET A 90 1.37 8.17 -12.49
N VAL A 91 1.83 6.93 -12.57
CA VAL A 91 1.95 5.98 -11.45
C VAL A 91 3.40 5.53 -11.33
N SER A 92 4.03 5.80 -10.19
CA SER A 92 5.42 5.44 -9.91
C SER A 92 5.48 4.13 -9.12
N ALA A 93 6.33 3.20 -9.56
CA ALA A 93 6.65 1.96 -8.86
C ALA A 93 8.18 1.76 -8.83
N GLY A 94 8.82 2.13 -7.73
CA GLY A 94 10.27 2.25 -7.65
C GLY A 94 10.79 3.29 -8.65
N SER A 95 11.71 2.87 -9.53
CA SER A 95 12.25 3.69 -10.62
C SER A 95 11.38 3.71 -11.87
N ASP A 96 10.35 2.87 -11.95
CA ASP A 96 9.51 2.75 -13.14
C ASP A 96 8.28 3.65 -13.06
N VAL A 97 7.90 4.17 -14.21
CA VAL A 97 6.75 5.06 -14.36
C VAL A 97 5.78 4.45 -15.36
N TYR A 98 4.50 4.44 -14.98
CA TYR A 98 3.39 3.94 -15.78
C TYR A 98 2.33 5.01 -15.96
N GLU A 99 1.52 4.90 -17.00
CA GLU A 99 0.44 5.85 -17.29
C GLU A 99 -0.87 5.13 -17.56
N ALA A 100 -1.96 5.62 -16.97
CA ALA A 100 -3.31 5.11 -17.21
C ALA A 100 -4.37 6.21 -17.17
N LYS A 101 -5.46 6.03 -17.92
CA LYS A 101 -6.62 6.93 -17.90
C LYS A 101 -7.40 6.84 -16.59
N THR A 102 -7.43 5.66 -15.96
CA THR A 102 -8.16 5.41 -14.71
C THR A 102 -7.37 4.58 -13.72
N ILE A 103 -7.72 4.70 -12.45
CA ILE A 103 -7.11 3.96 -11.34
C ILE A 103 -8.19 3.25 -10.51
N VAL A 104 -7.94 2.01 -10.11
CA VAL A 104 -8.70 1.31 -9.06
C VAL A 104 -7.79 1.02 -7.88
N LEU A 105 -8.09 1.63 -6.74
CA LEU A 105 -7.42 1.41 -5.46
C LEU A 105 -8.09 0.25 -4.73
N ALA A 106 -7.41 -0.88 -4.65
CA ALA A 106 -7.84 -2.10 -3.96
C ALA A 106 -6.78 -2.56 -2.94
N SER A 107 -6.09 -1.61 -2.33
CA SER A 107 -4.96 -1.82 -1.41
C SER A 107 -5.36 -2.46 -0.08
N GLY A 108 -6.67 -2.53 0.21
CA GLY A 108 -7.18 -2.96 1.51
C GLY A 108 -6.85 -1.97 2.62
N VAL A 109 -6.95 -2.40 3.87
CA VAL A 109 -6.38 -1.67 5.01
C VAL A 109 -5.25 -2.49 5.58
N ILE A 110 -4.07 -1.88 5.62
CA ILE A 110 -3.04 -2.26 6.57
C ILE A 110 -3.22 -1.35 7.78
N MET A 111 -3.89 -1.88 8.81
CA MET A 111 -3.89 -1.29 10.14
C MET A 111 -2.53 -1.56 10.79
N GLY A 112 -1.50 -0.84 10.35
CA GLY A 112 -0.32 -0.64 11.17
C GLY A 112 -0.75 0.17 12.39
N LYS A 113 -0.49 -0.33 13.60
CA LYS A 113 -0.65 0.51 14.79
C LYS A 113 0.43 1.58 14.71
N PHE A 114 0.01 2.83 14.54
CA PHE A 114 0.90 3.98 14.60
C PHE A 114 1.60 3.99 15.97
N MET A 115 2.87 4.35 15.98
CA MET A 115 3.55 4.71 17.21
C MET A 115 2.92 5.99 17.76
N ASP A 116 2.97 6.18 19.07
CA ASP A 116 2.53 7.44 19.68
C ASP A 116 3.38 8.59 19.11
N GLY A 117 2.75 9.65 18.60
CA GLY A 117 3.43 10.78 17.94
C GLY A 117 3.72 10.58 16.44
N GLU A 118 3.55 9.38 15.88
CA GLU A 118 3.89 9.09 14.48
C GLU A 118 3.03 9.90 13.49
N LYS A 119 1.72 10.00 13.76
CA LYS A 119 0.78 10.72 12.88
C LYS A 119 0.97 12.23 12.97
N GLU A 120 1.19 12.73 14.18
CA GLU A 120 1.31 14.15 14.49
C GLU A 120 2.58 14.76 13.87
N LEU A 121 3.62 13.93 13.72
CA LEU A 121 4.93 14.28 13.16
C LEU A 121 5.15 13.79 11.72
N ALA A 122 4.11 13.23 11.07
CA ALA A 122 4.13 12.89 9.65
C ALA A 122 4.41 14.14 8.80
N GLY A 123 5.42 14.06 7.92
CA GLY A 123 5.90 15.20 7.13
C GLY A 123 6.71 16.23 7.93
N LYS A 124 6.91 16.01 9.24
CA LYS A 124 7.71 16.85 10.14
C LYS A 124 8.89 16.06 10.72
N GLY A 125 9.49 15.17 9.94
CA GLY A 125 10.57 14.28 10.41
C GLY A 125 10.18 12.80 10.40
N VAL A 126 8.90 12.46 10.32
CA VAL A 126 8.43 11.10 10.01
C VAL A 126 8.05 11.01 8.53
N SER A 127 8.62 10.05 7.82
CA SER A 127 8.37 9.76 6.40
C SER A 127 7.99 8.29 6.19
N TYR A 128 7.23 8.04 5.13
CA TYR A 128 6.81 6.71 4.68
C TYR A 128 7.39 6.35 3.31
N CYS A 129 8.14 7.27 2.68
CA CYS A 129 8.71 7.08 1.34
C CYS A 129 10.20 7.38 1.36
N ALA A 130 11.01 6.32 1.35
CA ALA A 130 12.46 6.42 1.33
C ALA A 130 12.98 7.26 0.15
N THR A 131 12.48 7.01 -1.06
CA THR A 131 12.95 7.67 -2.29
C THR A 131 12.48 9.11 -2.44
N CYS A 132 11.35 9.47 -1.83
CA CYS A 132 10.80 10.83 -1.87
C CYS A 132 11.59 11.77 -0.94
N ASP A 133 11.79 11.36 0.31
CA ASP A 133 12.30 12.24 1.36
C ASP A 133 13.75 11.94 1.77
N GLY A 134 14.29 10.78 1.38
CA GLY A 134 15.63 10.31 1.79
C GLY A 134 16.74 11.33 1.55
N MET A 135 16.65 12.08 0.44
CA MET A 135 17.64 13.10 0.09
C MET A 135 17.71 14.26 1.10
N PHE A 136 16.64 14.55 1.85
CA PHE A 136 16.64 15.58 2.91
C PHE A 136 17.44 15.17 4.15
N TYR A 137 17.80 13.88 4.25
CA TYR A 137 18.54 13.29 5.37
C TYR A 137 19.95 12.83 4.97
N ARG A 138 20.50 13.42 3.90
CA ARG A 138 21.91 13.23 3.52
C ARG A 138 22.85 13.61 4.66
N GLU A 139 23.81 12.74 4.97
CA GLU A 139 24.78 12.88 6.08
C GLU A 139 24.14 13.03 7.48
N LYS A 140 22.87 12.64 7.65
CA LYS A 140 22.15 12.68 8.93
C LYS A 140 22.00 11.30 9.56
N GLU A 141 21.64 11.25 10.84
CA GLU A 141 21.35 10.00 11.54
C GLU A 141 19.84 9.76 11.51
N ILE A 142 19.42 8.59 11.02
CA ILE A 142 17.99 8.29 10.82
C ILE A 142 17.61 6.98 11.49
N ALA A 143 16.35 6.87 11.91
CA ALA A 143 15.75 5.60 12.27
C ALA A 143 14.94 5.06 11.09
N VAL A 144 15.01 3.75 10.86
CA VAL A 144 14.18 3.05 9.87
C VAL A 144 13.44 1.93 10.56
N VAL A 145 12.12 2.02 10.64
CA VAL A 145 11.25 0.95 11.13
C VAL A 145 10.78 0.14 9.94
N CYS A 146 11.34 -1.04 9.75
CA CYS A 146 11.06 -1.92 8.62
C CYS A 146 10.28 -3.15 9.10
N GLU A 147 8.98 -3.22 8.77
CA GLU A 147 8.12 -4.31 9.22
C GLU A 147 8.15 -5.53 8.28
N ASN A 148 8.64 -5.37 7.04
CA ASN A 148 8.68 -6.44 6.04
C ASN A 148 10.01 -6.48 5.28
N LYS A 149 10.50 -7.69 5.01
CA LYS A 149 11.73 -7.93 4.22
C LYS A 149 11.70 -7.36 2.82
N GLU A 150 10.50 -7.17 2.25
CA GLU A 150 10.32 -6.60 0.91
C GLU A 150 10.83 -5.16 0.79
N PHE A 151 10.98 -4.43 1.92
CA PHE A 151 11.47 -3.05 1.95
C PHE A 151 12.99 -2.90 2.16
N GLU A 152 13.75 -4.01 2.14
CA GLU A 152 15.19 -3.98 2.37
C GLU A 152 15.95 -3.17 1.30
N GLU A 153 15.44 -3.09 0.07
CA GLU A 153 16.05 -2.27 -0.98
C GLU A 153 15.94 -0.77 -0.65
N GLU A 154 14.82 -0.32 -0.09
CA GLU A 154 14.61 1.04 0.40
C GLU A 154 15.49 1.36 1.61
N VAL A 155 15.71 0.39 2.51
CA VAL A 155 16.66 0.52 3.62
C VAL A 155 18.07 0.75 3.07
N LEU A 156 18.50 -0.05 2.08
CA LEU A 156 19.82 0.11 1.45
C LEU A 156 19.96 1.45 0.73
N PHE A 157 18.90 1.91 0.05
CA PHE A 157 18.85 3.22 -0.56
C PHE A 157 19.09 4.33 0.47
N LEU A 158 18.38 4.30 1.60
CA LEU A 158 18.56 5.27 2.69
C LEU A 158 19.96 5.20 3.30
N ALA A 159 20.49 3.99 3.49
CA ALA A 159 21.82 3.80 4.05
C ALA A 159 22.95 4.27 3.10
N ASN A 160 22.68 4.46 1.81
CA ASN A 160 23.64 5.10 0.89
C ASN A 160 23.62 6.64 0.98
N ILE A 161 22.64 7.22 1.67
CA ILE A 161 22.44 8.67 1.77
C ILE A 161 22.73 9.17 3.20
N ALA A 162 22.29 8.43 4.21
CA ALA A 162 22.42 8.79 5.61
C ALA A 162 23.81 8.47 6.18
N LYS A 163 24.21 9.25 7.20
CA LYS A 163 25.45 9.02 7.97
C LYS A 163 25.36 7.73 8.79
N LYS A 164 24.21 7.49 9.43
CA LYS A 164 23.92 6.31 10.25
C LYS A 164 22.45 5.94 10.16
N VAL A 165 22.16 4.65 10.12
CA VAL A 165 20.80 4.10 10.09
C VAL A 165 20.60 3.18 11.30
N TYR A 166 19.67 3.56 12.17
CA TYR A 166 19.14 2.70 13.23
C TYR A 166 17.97 1.89 12.67
N LEU A 167 18.23 0.66 12.26
CA LEU A 167 17.26 -0.21 11.59
C LEU A 167 16.53 -1.09 12.61
N PHE A 168 15.23 -0.87 12.78
CA PHE A 168 14.35 -1.69 13.60
C PHE A 168 13.61 -2.70 12.72
N VAL A 169 13.81 -4.00 12.97
CA VAL A 169 13.18 -5.10 12.21
C VAL A 169 12.62 -6.17 13.15
N ASN A 170 11.47 -6.73 12.79
CA ASN A 170 10.82 -7.83 13.52
C ASN A 170 10.98 -9.20 12.85
N TYR A 171 11.84 -9.30 11.83
CA TYR A 171 12.09 -10.52 11.05
C TYR A 171 13.61 -10.81 10.96
N GLU A 172 13.96 -11.97 10.42
CA GLU A 172 15.36 -12.31 10.16
C GLU A 172 15.87 -11.67 8.86
N THR A 173 16.85 -10.78 9.01
CA THR A 173 17.49 -10.04 7.93
C THR A 173 18.94 -10.48 7.77
N THR A 174 19.40 -10.52 6.53
CA THR A 174 20.81 -10.72 6.16
C THR A 174 21.48 -9.42 5.74
N LEU A 175 20.78 -8.30 5.89
CA LEU A 175 21.22 -6.99 5.45
C LEU A 175 22.43 -6.56 6.30
N GLN A 176 23.54 -6.28 5.64
CA GLN A 176 24.79 -5.88 6.30
C GLN A 176 25.40 -4.70 5.55
N LYS A 177 25.62 -3.60 6.26
CA LYS A 177 26.35 -2.42 5.79
C LYS A 177 26.93 -1.69 7.00
N GLU A 178 28.10 -1.09 6.83
CA GLU A 178 28.89 -0.53 7.94
C GLU A 178 28.17 0.54 8.76
N ASN A 179 27.25 1.30 8.15
CA ASN A 179 26.52 2.38 8.80
C ASN A 179 25.12 1.98 9.28
N ILE A 180 24.80 0.68 9.32
CA ILE A 180 23.51 0.16 9.77
C ILE A 180 23.68 -0.52 11.12
N GLU A 181 22.96 -0.01 12.12
CA GLU A 181 22.83 -0.62 13.44
C GLU A 181 21.46 -1.29 13.53
N ILE A 182 21.43 -2.61 13.75
CA ILE A 182 20.19 -3.40 13.71
C ILE A 182 19.65 -3.61 15.13
N HIS A 183 18.39 -3.24 15.33
CA HIS A 183 17.59 -3.46 16.53
C HIS A 183 16.47 -4.46 16.23
N LYS A 184 16.23 -5.39 17.16
CA LYS A 184 15.16 -6.40 17.05
C LYS A 184 13.91 -6.00 17.85
N GLU A 185 14.02 -4.95 18.64
CA GLU A 185 12.97 -4.35 19.43
C GLU A 185 11.99 -3.59 18.55
N LYS A 186 10.72 -3.53 18.96
CA LYS A 186 9.69 -2.74 18.28
C LYS A 186 9.58 -1.36 18.94
N PRO A 187 9.87 -0.26 18.22
CA PRO A 187 9.57 1.07 18.70
C PRO A 187 8.07 1.29 18.89
N TYR A 188 7.72 2.13 19.86
CA TYR A 188 6.34 2.39 20.21
C TYR A 188 5.98 3.88 20.31
N LYS A 189 6.98 4.78 20.35
CA LYS A 189 6.77 6.24 20.42
C LYS A 189 7.80 6.98 19.58
N VAL A 190 7.35 8.08 18.97
CA VAL A 190 8.19 9.11 18.35
C VAL A 190 8.22 10.32 19.26
N GLU A 191 9.41 10.79 19.62
CA GLU A 191 9.60 12.03 20.38
C GLU A 191 9.72 13.23 19.45
N GLY A 192 9.08 14.33 19.84
CA GLY A 192 9.11 15.59 19.12
C GLY A 192 7.83 16.42 19.29
N GLU A 193 7.94 17.74 19.19
CA GLU A 193 6.78 18.65 19.20
C GLU A 193 6.46 19.14 17.78
N ASN A 194 7.35 19.94 17.20
CA ASN A 194 7.21 20.49 15.85
C ASN A 194 8.01 19.73 14.79
N LYS A 195 8.93 18.88 15.24
CA LYS A 195 9.76 18.02 14.41
C LYS A 195 10.09 16.74 15.19
N ALA A 196 10.14 15.59 14.52
CA ALA A 196 10.65 14.36 15.11
C ALA A 196 12.14 14.51 15.47
N THR A 197 12.48 14.16 16.71
CA THR A 197 13.84 14.26 17.27
C THR A 197 14.33 12.94 17.83
N GLY A 198 13.45 11.96 18.05
CA GLY A 198 13.87 10.66 18.55
C GLY A 198 12.84 9.57 18.38
N ILE A 199 13.29 8.33 18.52
CA ILE A 199 12.45 7.13 18.51
C ILE A 199 12.67 6.33 19.80
N VAL A 200 11.58 5.83 20.39
CA VAL A 200 11.61 5.12 21.68
C VAL A 200 11.18 3.68 21.51
N TYR A 201 11.96 2.77 22.09
CA TYR A 201 11.67 1.35 22.17
C TYR A 201 11.93 0.80 23.57
N LYS A 202 11.46 -0.42 23.83
CA LYS A 202 11.70 -1.14 25.09
C LYS A 202 12.90 -2.05 24.96
N GLU A 203 13.91 -1.88 25.80
CA GLU A 203 15.07 -2.77 25.80
C GLU A 203 14.68 -4.19 26.22
N LYS A 204 15.19 -5.18 25.49
CA LYS A 204 14.89 -6.58 25.74
C LYS A 204 15.55 -7.06 27.04
N GLY A 205 14.72 -7.47 28.00
CA GLY A 205 15.15 -8.06 29.28
C GLY A 205 14.96 -7.13 30.48
N THR A 206 15.13 -5.82 30.29
CA THR A 206 14.93 -4.79 31.32
C THR A 206 13.55 -4.13 31.22
N ASN A 207 12.98 -4.07 30.00
CA ASN A 207 11.74 -3.35 29.69
C ASN A 207 11.82 -1.85 30.03
N GLU A 208 13.03 -1.31 30.08
CA GLU A 208 13.31 0.11 30.22
C GLU A 208 13.15 0.83 28.87
N ASP A 209 12.84 2.13 28.94
CA ASP A 209 12.70 2.97 27.76
C ASP A 209 14.07 3.42 27.27
N VAL A 210 14.34 3.14 26.00
CA VAL A 210 15.54 3.61 25.31
C VAL A 210 15.12 4.61 24.24
N LEU A 211 15.64 5.82 24.36
CA LEU A 211 15.50 6.89 23.38
C LEU A 211 16.73 6.88 22.46
N VAL A 212 16.49 6.87 21.15
CA VAL A 212 17.51 7.10 20.13
C VAL A 212 17.24 8.47 19.51
N ASP A 213 18.17 9.41 19.70
CA ASP A 213 18.13 10.72 19.05
C ASP A 213 18.41 10.57 17.55
N ILE A 214 17.53 11.13 16.72
CA ILE A 214 17.64 11.05 15.25
C ILE A 214 17.21 12.36 14.58
N ASP A 215 17.62 12.54 13.34
CA ASP A 215 17.23 13.67 12.50
C ASP A 215 15.91 13.44 11.75
N GLY A 216 15.57 12.16 11.51
CA GLY A 216 14.38 11.70 10.81
C GLY A 216 14.09 10.21 11.01
N ILE A 217 12.83 9.83 10.76
CA ILE A 217 12.31 8.49 10.92
C ILE A 217 11.62 8.06 9.63
N PHE A 218 11.98 6.89 9.11
CA PHE A 218 11.31 6.25 7.98
C PHE A 218 10.54 5.03 8.48
N VAL A 219 9.22 5.00 8.28
CA VAL A 219 8.38 3.87 8.64
C VAL A 219 8.02 3.11 7.37
N LEU A 220 8.75 2.02 7.13
CA LEU A 220 8.60 1.13 5.97
C LEU A 220 7.76 -0.08 6.39
N ARG A 221 6.45 0.07 6.27
CA ARG A 221 5.48 -0.99 6.49
C ARG A 221 4.42 -0.95 5.41
N ASP A 222 3.63 -2.01 5.28
CA ASP A 222 2.58 -2.09 4.26
C ASP A 222 1.44 -1.05 4.43
N SER A 223 1.57 -0.07 5.32
CA SER A 223 0.62 1.02 5.46
C SER A 223 1.06 2.25 4.66
N ILE A 224 0.73 2.29 3.39
CA ILE A 224 0.65 3.58 2.71
C ILE A 224 -0.82 4.01 2.85
N ASN A 225 -1.05 5.09 3.62
CA ASN A 225 -2.35 5.73 3.62
C ASN A 225 -2.72 6.04 2.15
N PRO A 226 -3.89 5.67 1.65
CA PRO A 226 -4.27 6.02 0.28
C PRO A 226 -4.06 7.51 -0.07
N ASN A 227 -4.21 8.42 0.90
CA ASN A 227 -3.89 9.86 0.73
C ASN A 227 -2.42 10.17 0.48
N THR A 228 -1.51 9.32 0.95
CA THR A 228 -0.08 9.43 0.62
C THR A 228 0.24 8.91 -0.78
N LEU A 229 -0.59 8.01 -1.34
CA LEU A 229 -0.46 7.56 -2.74
C LEU A 229 -1.00 8.59 -3.72
N LEU A 230 -2.15 9.19 -3.42
CA LEU A 230 -2.83 10.16 -4.29
C LEU A 230 -3.40 11.31 -3.47
N LYS A 231 -2.95 12.54 -3.76
CA LYS A 231 -3.50 13.75 -3.14
C LYS A 231 -4.92 14.03 -3.63
N GLY A 232 -5.76 14.56 -2.75
CA GLY A 232 -7.15 14.96 -3.06
C GLY A 232 -8.21 13.90 -2.77
N LEU A 233 -7.81 12.72 -2.30
CA LEU A 233 -8.73 11.71 -1.80
C LEU A 233 -9.37 12.17 -0.48
N GLU A 234 -10.70 12.17 -0.44
CA GLU A 234 -11.47 12.34 0.78
C GLU A 234 -11.46 11.04 1.58
N MET A 235 -11.25 11.15 2.89
CA MET A 235 -11.11 10.01 3.79
C MET A 235 -12.02 10.16 5.01
N ASP A 236 -12.54 9.04 5.49
CA ASP A 236 -13.23 8.94 6.77
C ASP A 236 -12.63 7.79 7.59
N GLU A 237 -12.28 8.04 8.85
CA GLU A 237 -11.67 7.05 9.76
C GLU A 237 -10.49 6.23 9.19
N GLY A 238 -9.77 6.77 8.19
CA GLY A 238 -8.65 6.09 7.52
C GLY A 238 -9.04 5.24 6.30
N HIS A 239 -10.28 5.38 5.82
CA HIS A 239 -10.82 4.76 4.61
C HIS A 239 -11.11 5.80 3.54
N ILE A 240 -10.99 5.39 2.28
CA ILE A 240 -11.35 6.23 1.13
C ILE A 240 -12.87 6.33 1.07
N ILE A 241 -13.38 7.56 1.05
CA ILE A 241 -14.80 7.80 0.83
C ILE A 241 -15.11 7.50 -0.64
N VAL A 242 -16.13 6.66 -0.85
CA VAL A 242 -16.64 6.31 -2.18
C VAL A 242 -18.15 6.40 -2.23
N ASP A 243 -18.67 6.64 -3.43
CA ASP A 243 -20.11 6.50 -3.69
C ASP A 243 -20.52 5.04 -4.00
N ARG A 244 -21.80 4.84 -4.35
CA ARG A 244 -22.31 3.49 -4.69
C ARG A 244 -21.72 2.91 -5.98
N THR A 245 -21.11 3.72 -6.83
CA THR A 245 -20.40 3.30 -8.04
C THR A 245 -18.92 3.03 -7.78
N GLN A 246 -18.47 3.19 -6.53
CA GLN A 246 -17.09 3.09 -6.09
C GLN A 246 -16.21 4.26 -6.56
N ALA A 247 -16.79 5.34 -7.06
CA ALA A 247 -16.07 6.54 -7.43
C ALA A 247 -15.58 7.29 -6.18
N THR A 248 -14.35 7.80 -6.24
CA THR A 248 -13.75 8.63 -5.18
C THR A 248 -13.98 10.12 -5.44
N SER A 249 -13.49 10.99 -4.55
CA SER A 249 -13.43 12.44 -4.78
C SER A 249 -12.53 12.86 -5.94
N VAL A 250 -11.64 11.97 -6.42
CA VAL A 250 -10.79 12.21 -7.58
C VAL A 250 -11.41 11.55 -8.80
N GLU A 251 -11.91 12.37 -9.73
CA GLU A 251 -12.46 11.90 -11.00
C GLU A 251 -11.47 11.01 -11.76
N GLY A 252 -11.95 9.87 -12.27
CA GLY A 252 -11.14 8.83 -12.91
C GLY A 252 -10.54 7.80 -11.93
N VAL A 253 -10.73 8.00 -10.62
CA VAL A 253 -10.23 7.10 -9.57
C VAL A 253 -11.38 6.46 -8.80
N TYR A 254 -11.28 5.14 -8.68
CA TYR A 254 -12.22 4.29 -7.97
C TYR A 254 -11.49 3.57 -6.84
N ALA A 255 -12.22 3.16 -5.79
CA ALA A 255 -11.66 2.36 -4.71
C ALA A 255 -12.59 1.22 -4.30
N ALA A 256 -12.02 0.09 -3.87
CA ALA A 256 -12.80 -1.12 -3.54
C ALA A 256 -12.17 -1.97 -2.43
N GLY A 257 -13.02 -2.69 -1.68
CA GLY A 257 -12.60 -3.59 -0.62
C GLY A 257 -12.34 -2.86 0.69
N ASP A 258 -11.49 -3.42 1.55
CA ASP A 258 -11.39 -2.90 2.91
C ASP A 258 -10.87 -1.44 2.96
N CYS A 259 -10.18 -0.96 1.91
CA CYS A 259 -9.75 0.43 1.82
C CYS A 259 -10.91 1.44 1.78
N THR A 260 -12.14 1.01 1.46
CA THR A 260 -13.37 1.82 1.47
C THR A 260 -14.18 1.69 2.75
N GLY A 261 -13.65 1.00 3.77
CA GLY A 261 -14.27 0.92 5.08
C GLY A 261 -15.00 -0.39 5.36
N ARG A 262 -15.65 -0.39 6.52
CA ARG A 262 -16.34 -1.56 7.09
C ARG A 262 -17.67 -1.83 6.35
N PRO A 263 -18.17 -3.07 6.39
CA PRO A 263 -17.62 -4.24 7.07
C PRO A 263 -16.46 -4.88 6.28
N TYR A 264 -15.38 -5.28 6.95
CA TYR A 264 -14.28 -6.00 6.29
C TYR A 264 -14.70 -7.44 5.99
N GLN A 265 -15.13 -7.69 4.76
CA GLN A 265 -15.70 -8.96 4.33
C GLN A 265 -15.27 -9.27 2.89
N TYR A 266 -14.90 -10.52 2.64
CA TYR A 266 -14.46 -10.97 1.31
C TYR A 266 -15.55 -10.76 0.24
N ALA A 267 -16.81 -11.05 0.57
CA ALA A 267 -17.93 -10.86 -0.36
C ALA A 267 -18.17 -9.38 -0.71
N LYS A 268 -18.07 -8.47 0.28
CA LYS A 268 -18.08 -7.01 0.04
C LYS A 268 -16.96 -6.64 -0.92
N ALA A 269 -15.72 -7.04 -0.61
CA ALA A 269 -14.56 -6.70 -1.40
C ALA A 269 -14.67 -7.18 -2.85
N VAL A 270 -15.11 -8.43 -3.06
CA VAL A 270 -15.34 -8.97 -4.41
C VAL A 270 -16.43 -8.21 -5.15
N GLY A 271 -17.55 -7.88 -4.50
CA GLY A 271 -18.62 -7.10 -5.10
C GLY A 271 -18.20 -5.69 -5.48
N GLU A 272 -17.52 -4.98 -4.57
CA GLU A 272 -17.00 -3.63 -4.81
C GLU A 272 -15.95 -3.61 -5.94
N GLY A 273 -15.06 -4.61 -5.98
CA GLY A 273 -14.09 -4.73 -7.08
C GLY A 273 -14.77 -4.88 -8.45
N ASN A 274 -15.90 -5.59 -8.50
CA ASN A 274 -16.70 -5.68 -9.73
C ASN A 274 -17.35 -4.33 -10.07
N VAL A 275 -18.01 -3.69 -9.12
CA VAL A 275 -18.70 -2.39 -9.31
C VAL A 275 -17.73 -1.30 -9.76
N ALA A 276 -16.52 -1.24 -9.19
CA ALA A 276 -15.50 -0.27 -9.58
C ALA A 276 -15.17 -0.33 -11.08
N ILE A 277 -15.11 -1.54 -11.66
CA ILE A 277 -14.85 -1.69 -13.10
C ILE A 277 -16.02 -1.22 -13.96
N TYR A 278 -17.26 -1.36 -13.48
CA TYR A 278 -18.40 -0.76 -14.18
C TYR A 278 -18.27 0.76 -14.23
N GLY A 279 -17.92 1.40 -13.12
CA GLY A 279 -17.63 2.84 -13.08
C GLY A 279 -16.52 3.23 -14.06
N VAL A 280 -15.39 2.50 -14.04
CA VAL A 280 -14.28 2.69 -15.00
C VAL A 280 -14.78 2.64 -16.44
N THR A 281 -15.58 1.64 -16.83
CA THR A 281 -16.07 1.53 -18.21
C THR A 281 -16.98 2.69 -18.61
N GLN A 282 -17.81 3.20 -17.69
CA GLN A 282 -18.68 4.34 -17.96
C GLN A 282 -17.87 5.63 -18.13
N TYR A 283 -16.86 5.83 -17.29
CA TYR A 283 -15.97 6.98 -17.39
C TYR A 283 -15.18 6.98 -18.71
N LEU A 284 -14.61 5.82 -19.09
CA LEU A 284 -13.86 5.70 -20.34
C LEU A 284 -14.74 5.97 -21.57
N ALA A 285 -15.98 5.48 -21.58
CA ALA A 285 -16.92 5.74 -22.66
C ALA A 285 -17.25 7.25 -22.78
N GLY A 286 -17.46 7.93 -21.65
CA GLY A 286 -17.72 9.38 -21.64
C GLY A 286 -16.55 10.22 -22.19
N LEU A 287 -15.30 9.78 -21.99
CA LEU A 287 -14.12 10.42 -22.58
C LEU A 287 -14.05 10.26 -24.11
N GLU A 288 -14.56 9.16 -24.66
CA GLU A 288 -14.58 8.95 -26.11
C GLU A 288 -15.64 9.81 -26.79
N GLU A 289 -16.79 10.02 -26.15
CA GLU A 289 -17.84 10.89 -26.65
C GLU A 289 -17.39 12.37 -26.67
N GLY A 290 -16.76 12.86 -25.61
CA GLY A 290 -16.28 14.25 -25.51
C GLY A 290 -15.08 14.60 -26.39
N ASN A 291 -14.37 13.62 -26.97
CA ASN A 291 -13.27 13.84 -27.92
C ASN A 291 -13.72 13.86 -29.39
N ASN A 292 -14.99 13.51 -29.66
CA ASN A 292 -15.56 13.50 -31.00
C ASN A 292 -16.41 14.75 -31.33
N ASP A 293 -16.51 15.69 -30.39
CA ASP A 293 -17.13 17.01 -30.52
C ASP A 293 -16.07 18.13 -30.61
#